data_AF-A0A5J4PK94-F1
#
_entry.id   AF-A0A5J4PK94-F1
#
_cell.length_a   1.000
_cell.length_b   1.000
_cell.length_c   1.000
_cell.angle_alpha   90.00
_cell.angle_beta   90.00
_cell.angle_gamma   90.00
#
_symmetry.space_group_name_H-M   'P 1'
#
loop_
_entity.id
_entity.type
_entity.pdbx_description
1 polymer ?
#
loop_
_entity_poly.entity_id
_entity_poly.type
_entity_poly.pdbx_seq_one_letter_code
_entity_poly.pdbx_strand_id
1 'polypeptide(L)' 'MTSLHQAFRELQDPRKERKKKHKLLDIIILSVLSVLCGAES' A
#
# COMPACT_ATOMS: atom_id res chain seq x y z
N MET A 1 -4.73 -3.31 -15.34
CA MET A 1 -3.70 -2.90 -14.35
C MET A 1 -3.63 -1.39 -14.38
N THR A 2 -3.90 -0.71 -13.27
CA THR A 2 -3.76 0.76 -13.19
C THR A 2 -2.29 1.14 -12.99
N SER A 3 -1.94 2.41 -13.23
CA SER A 3 -0.61 2.98 -12.93
C SER A 3 -0.17 2.69 -11.49
N LEU A 4 -1.11 2.66 -10.55
CA LEU A 4 -0.90 2.27 -9.16
C LEU A 4 -0.51 0.80 -9.01
N HIS A 5 -1.20 -0.13 -9.68
CA HIS A 5 -0.84 -1.56 -9.65
C HIS A 5 0.57 -1.80 -10.19
N GLN A 6 1.07 -0.94 -11.07
CA GLN A 6 2.45 -0.98 -11.56
C GLN A 6 3.43 -0.36 -10.55
N ALA A 7 3.12 0.82 -10.00
CA ALA A 7 3.98 1.49 -9.01
C ALA A 7 4.18 0.66 -7.73
N PHE A 8 3.14 -0.06 -7.29
CA PHE A 8 3.18 -0.91 -6.10
C PHE A 8 3.50 -2.38 -6.42
N ARG A 9 3.75 -2.72 -7.68
CA ARG A 9 4.02 -4.10 -8.10
C ARG A 9 5.26 -4.69 -7.45
N GLU A 10 6.29 -3.86 -7.29
CA GLU A 10 7.58 -4.26 -6.72
C GLU A 10 7.58 -4.17 -5.19
N LEU A 11 6.58 -3.50 -4.61
CA LEU A 11 6.41 -3.45 -3.17
C LEU A 11 5.87 -4.79 -2.68
N GLN A 12 6.65 -5.52 -1.89
CA GLN A 12 6.17 -6.71 -1.22
C GLN A 12 5.00 -6.35 -0.30
N ASP A 13 3.83 -6.98 -0.49
CA ASP A 13 2.67 -6.76 0.38
C ASP A 13 3.07 -7.10 1.84
N PRO A 14 3.21 -6.10 2.72
CA PRO A 14 3.67 -6.33 4.08
C PRO A 14 2.67 -7.17 4.88
N ARG A 15 1.40 -7.24 4.43
CA ARG A 15 0.32 -8.04 5.06
C ARG A 15 0.42 -9.53 4.72
N LYS A 16 1.39 -9.93 3.89
CA LYS A 16 1.62 -11.34 3.50
C LYS A 16 1.93 -12.22 4.71
N GLU A 17 2.64 -11.68 5.71
CA GLU A 17 2.78 -12.31 7.03
C GLU A 17 1.51 -12.05 7.86
N ARG A 18 0.48 -12.84 7.59
CA ARG A 18 -0.77 -12.82 8.37
C ARG A 18 -0.47 -12.99 9.87
N LYS A 19 -1.20 -12.27 10.72
CA LYS A 19 -1.03 -12.20 12.21
C LYS A 19 0.13 -11.33 12.71
N LYS A 20 0.86 -10.61 11.86
CA LYS A 20 1.82 -9.59 12.29
C LYS A 20 1.10 -8.30 12.67
N LYS A 21 1.55 -7.64 13.74
CA LYS A 21 1.10 -6.28 14.07
C LYS A 21 1.86 -5.31 13.17
N HIS A 22 1.13 -4.59 12.33
CA HIS A 22 1.64 -3.45 11.59
C HIS A 22 1.40 -2.18 12.40
N LYS A 23 2.32 -1.22 12.34
CA LYS A 23 2.06 0.09 12.94
C LYS A 23 0.93 0.76 12.16
N LEU A 24 -0.04 1.32 12.87
CA LEU A 24 -1.15 2.05 12.25
C LEU A 24 -0.64 3.19 11.37
N LEU A 25 0.41 3.89 11.82
CA LEU A 25 1.06 4.95 11.04
C LEU A 25 1.59 4.46 9.69
N ASP A 26 2.24 3.30 9.63
CA ASP A 26 2.78 2.77 8.38
C ASP A 26 1.66 2.47 7.38
N ILE A 27 0.51 1.97 7.87
CA ILE A 27 -0.69 1.74 7.04
C ILE A 27 -1.28 3.07 6.54
N ILE A 28 -1.40 4.07 7.41
CA ILE A 28 -1.93 5.39 7.04
C ILE A 28 -1.03 6.06 5.98
N ILE A 29 0.29 6.00 6.16
CA ILE A 29 1.26 6.56 5.19
C ILE A 29 1.11 5.88 3.83
N LEU A 30 1.03 4.55 3.79
CA LEU A 30 0.82 3.81 2.53
C LEU A 30 -0.49 4.20 1.85
N SER A 31 -1.58 4.37 2.61
CA SER A 31 -2.88 4.80 2.08
C SER A 31 -2.84 6.23 1.51
N VAL A 32 -2.19 7.17 2.19
CA VAL A 32 -2.06 8.56 1.71
C VAL A 32 -1.22 8.61 0.44
N LEU A 33 -0.07 7.92 0.41
CA LEU A 33 0.77 7.84 -0.78
C LEU A 33 0.02 7.22 -1.96
N SER A 34 -0.79 6.20 -1.72
CA SER A 34 -1.64 5.59 -2.74
C SER A 34 -2.59 6.62 -3.38
N VAL A 35 -3.32 7.39 -2.56
CA VAL A 35 -4.24 8.43 -3.06
C VAL A 35 -3.50 9.54 -3.81
N LEU A 36 -2.36 10.01 -3.28
CA LEU A 36 -1.53 11.02 -3.96
C LEU A 36 -1.01 10.54 -5.32
N CYS A 37 -0.76 9.25 -5.47
CA CYS A 37 -0.38 8.64 -6.75
C CYS A 37 -1.56 8.38 -7.70
N GLY A 38 -2.77 8.88 -7.38
CA GLY A 38 -3.95 8.77 -8.23
C GLY A 38 -4.71 7.46 -8.06
N ALA A 39 -4.61 6.81 -6.90
CA ALA A 39 -5.52 5.72 -6.57
C ALA A 39 -6.94 6.26 -6.37
N GLU A 40 -7.87 5.87 -7.24
CA GLU A 40 -9.30 5.98 -6.99
C GLU A 40 -9.82 4.68 -6.35
N SER A 41 -10.77 4.83 -5.42
CA SER A 41 -11.30 3.78 -4.53
C SER A 41 -11.69 2.47 -5.23
#